data_AF-K2S6D2-F1
#
_entry.id   AF-K2S6D2-F1
#
_cell.length_a   1.000
_cell.length_b   1.000
_cell.length_c   1.000
_cell.angle_alpha   90.00
_cell.angle_beta   90.00
_cell.angle_gamma   90.00
#
_symmetry.space_group_name_H-M   'P 1'
#
loop_
_entity.id
_entity.type
_entity.pdbx_description
1 polymer ?
#
loop_
_entity_poly.entity_id
_entity_poly.type
_entity_poly.pdbx_seq_one_letter_code
_entity_poly.pdbx_strand_id
1 'polypeptide(L)'
;MLTGRTYNYHCHSNLVRAVLPHGLTESDVHDVLNVFQVTGLDEKGRYFMEASPSQPDDYIEFFAEQDLLCALSTCPGGDLSEWGWVGLKDGETEEGEGAQKMKETCRPIRVQVWAISDDVREQVLEGWVPPE
;
A
#
# COMPACT_ATOMS: atom_id res chain seq x y z
N MET A 1 -11.62 -3.48 16.00
CA MET A 1 -11.27 -2.11 15.56
C MET A 1 -11.42 -1.14 16.72
N LEU A 2 -10.46 -0.22 16.92
CA LEU A 2 -10.44 0.72 18.07
C LEU A 2 -11.63 1.68 18.12
N THR A 3 -12.24 1.97 16.97
CA THR A 3 -13.29 2.98 16.83
C THR A 3 -14.71 2.44 17.05
N GLY A 4 -14.88 1.12 17.11
CA GLY A 4 -16.21 0.49 17.08
C GLY A 4 -17.01 0.78 15.79
N ARG A 5 -16.36 1.28 14.74
CA ARG A 5 -16.97 1.55 13.43
C ARG A 5 -16.76 0.37 12.49
N THR A 6 -17.72 0.13 11.60
CA THR A 6 -17.63 -0.93 10.59
C THR A 6 -17.09 -0.36 9.28
N TYR A 7 -15.98 -0.94 8.79
CA TYR A 7 -15.36 -0.58 7.51
C TYR A 7 -14.55 -1.77 6.97
N ASN A 8 -14.65 -2.06 5.67
CA ASN A 8 -14.07 -3.27 5.04
C ASN A 8 -13.05 -2.97 3.93
N TYR A 9 -12.64 -1.71 3.76
CA TYR A 9 -11.68 -1.28 2.73
C TYR A 9 -10.35 -0.80 3.33
N HIS A 10 -9.96 -1.41 4.45
CA HIS A 10 -8.61 -1.26 5.00
C HIS A 10 -7.58 -1.96 4.11
N CYS A 11 -6.31 -1.54 4.20
CA CYS A 11 -5.21 -2.18 3.46
C CYS A 11 -5.17 -3.69 3.67
N HIS A 12 -5.27 -4.14 4.93
CA HIS A 12 -5.33 -5.56 5.25
C HIS A 12 -6.46 -6.27 4.47
N SER A 13 -7.70 -5.77 4.58
CA SER A 13 -8.85 -6.37 3.87
C SER A 13 -8.73 -6.31 2.34
N ASN A 14 -8.11 -5.24 1.80
CA ASN A 14 -7.82 -5.13 0.37
C ASN A 14 -6.83 -6.19 -0.08
N LEU A 15 -5.75 -6.39 0.67
CA LEU A 15 -4.71 -7.38 0.39
C LEU A 15 -5.26 -8.81 0.48
N VAL A 16 -6.05 -9.12 1.53
CA VAL A 16 -6.73 -10.42 1.64
C VAL A 16 -7.54 -10.69 0.36
N ARG A 17 -8.38 -9.75 -0.06
CA ARG A 17 -9.16 -9.91 -1.30
C ARG A 17 -8.29 -10.05 -2.55
N ALA A 18 -7.16 -9.37 -2.62
CA ALA A 18 -6.25 -9.42 -3.76
C ALA A 18 -5.55 -10.78 -3.88
N VAL A 19 -5.25 -11.44 -2.77
CA VAL A 19 -4.51 -12.73 -2.79
C VAL A 19 -5.43 -13.96 -2.90
N LEU A 20 -6.71 -13.86 -2.53
CA LEU A 20 -7.69 -14.97 -2.62
C LEU A 20 -7.73 -15.67 -4.01
N PRO A 21 -7.72 -14.96 -5.15
CA PRO A 21 -7.73 -15.59 -6.48
C PRO A 21 -6.48 -16.45 -6.77
N HIS A 22 -5.40 -16.25 -6.02
CA HIS A 22 -4.15 -16.99 -6.13
C HIS A 22 -4.08 -18.20 -5.19
N GLY A 23 -5.20 -18.56 -4.53
CA GLY A 23 -5.28 -19.70 -3.61
C GLY A 23 -4.69 -19.44 -2.22
N LEU A 24 -4.35 -18.19 -1.94
CA LEU A 24 -3.84 -17.73 -0.65
C LEU A 24 -4.99 -17.30 0.27
N THR A 25 -4.67 -17.17 1.55
CA THR A 25 -5.61 -16.87 2.63
C THR A 25 -5.20 -15.61 3.39
N GLU A 26 -6.02 -15.19 4.36
CA GLU A 26 -5.67 -14.06 5.23
C GLU A 26 -4.36 -14.27 5.99
N SER A 27 -4.01 -15.52 6.34
CA SER A 27 -2.77 -15.87 7.04
C SER A 27 -1.51 -15.63 6.20
N ASP A 28 -1.65 -15.51 4.87
CA ASP A 28 -0.56 -15.23 3.95
C ASP A 28 -0.33 -13.72 3.78
N VAL A 29 -1.22 -12.87 4.31
CA VAL A 29 -1.02 -11.42 4.36
C VAL A 29 -0.12 -11.08 5.55
N HIS A 30 1.01 -10.45 5.24
CA HIS A 30 2.05 -10.08 6.18
C HIS A 30 2.15 -8.55 6.35
N ASP A 31 3.03 -8.11 7.24
CA ASP A 31 3.39 -6.70 7.39
C ASP A 31 3.87 -6.12 6.05
N VAL A 32 3.49 -4.87 5.78
CA VAL A 32 3.62 -4.26 4.46
C VAL A 32 4.85 -3.37 4.33
N LEU A 33 5.35 -3.25 3.10
CA LEU A 33 6.12 -2.08 2.70
C LEU A 33 5.15 -0.93 2.42
N ASN A 34 5.18 0.12 3.24
CA ASN A 34 4.35 1.31 3.06
C ASN A 34 4.96 2.27 2.04
N VAL A 35 4.71 2.01 0.75
CA VAL A 35 5.22 2.82 -0.36
C VAL A 35 4.66 4.26 -0.28
N PHE A 36 5.56 5.24 -0.41
CA PHE A 36 5.30 6.69 -0.29
C PHE A 36 4.81 7.20 1.08
N GLN A 37 4.70 6.34 2.11
CA GLN A 37 4.28 6.81 3.42
C GLN A 37 5.44 7.47 4.18
N VAL A 38 5.22 8.68 4.68
CA VAL A 38 6.18 9.35 5.58
C VAL A 38 5.87 8.97 7.01
N THR A 39 6.81 8.29 7.64
CA THR A 39 6.63 7.71 8.97
C THR A 39 7.94 7.73 9.75
N GLY A 40 7.85 7.64 11.07
CA GLY A 40 9.02 7.54 11.91
C GLY A 40 8.67 7.26 13.36
N LEU A 41 9.70 7.32 14.20
CA LEU A 41 9.58 7.27 15.65
C LEU A 41 10.02 8.60 16.22
N ASP A 42 9.22 9.17 17.12
CA ASP A 42 9.61 10.38 17.85
C ASP A 42 10.64 10.10 18.95
N GLU A 43 11.08 11.14 19.67
CA GLU A 43 12.05 11.02 20.77
C GLU A 43 11.61 10.08 21.90
N LYS A 44 10.32 9.73 21.97
CA LYS A 44 9.74 8.80 22.96
C LYS A 44 9.47 7.42 22.37
N GLY A 45 9.89 7.15 21.13
CA GLY A 45 9.67 5.90 20.43
C GLY A 45 8.22 5.70 19.97
N ARG A 46 7.42 6.76 19.87
CA ARG A 46 6.03 6.67 19.40
C ARG A 46 6.01 6.79 17.88
N TYR A 47 5.24 5.92 17.23
CA TYR A 47 5.03 5.96 15.79
C TYR A 47 4.24 7.21 15.38
N PHE A 48 4.73 7.91 14.37
CA PHE A 48 4.04 9.04 13.76
C PHE A 48 3.96 8.88 12.24
N MET A 49 3.07 9.66 11.65
CA MET A 49 2.91 9.76 10.20
C MET A 49 2.77 11.24 9.82
N GLU A 50 3.25 11.58 8.63
CA GLU A 50 3.09 12.91 8.04
C GLU A 50 2.54 12.81 6.63
N ALA A 51 2.11 13.95 6.09
CA ALA A 51 1.66 14.04 4.71
C ALA A 51 2.76 13.61 3.75
N SER A 52 2.41 12.75 2.78
CA SER A 52 3.36 12.33 1.74
C SER A 52 3.77 13.52 0.86
N PRO A 53 5.08 13.72 0.60
CA PRO A 53 5.54 14.72 -0.36
C PRO A 53 5.41 14.24 -1.82
N SER A 54 5.05 12.97 -2.05
CA SER A 54 5.05 12.34 -3.37
C SER A 54 4.18 13.07 -4.38
N GLN A 55 4.70 13.26 -5.58
CA GLN A 55 4.03 13.86 -6.74
C GLN A 55 3.58 12.79 -7.74
N PRO A 56 2.70 13.11 -8.71
CA PRO A 56 2.16 12.13 -9.66
C PRO A 56 3.20 11.34 -10.48
N ASP A 57 4.39 11.94 -10.70
CA ASP A 57 5.46 11.34 -11.50
C ASP A 57 6.54 10.66 -10.63
N ASP A 58 6.41 10.70 -9.30
CA ASP A 58 7.31 9.99 -8.41
C ASP A 58 7.06 8.48 -8.50
N TYR A 59 8.14 7.71 -8.56
CA TYR A 59 8.07 6.25 -8.62
C TYR A 59 9.16 5.60 -7.79
N ILE A 60 8.91 4.36 -7.41
CA ILE A 60 9.92 3.42 -6.96
C ILE A 60 9.95 2.27 -7.96
N GLU A 61 11.14 1.84 -8.32
CA GLU A 61 11.36 0.73 -9.24
C GLU A 61 12.03 -0.42 -8.49
N PHE A 62 11.61 -1.64 -8.81
CA PHE A 62 12.13 -2.87 -8.22
C PHE A 62 12.65 -3.78 -9.34
N PHE A 63 13.79 -4.40 -9.09
CA PHE A 63 14.26 -5.56 -9.86
C PHE A 63 13.79 -6.83 -9.16
N ALA A 64 13.05 -7.69 -9.85
CA ALA A 64 12.58 -8.96 -9.31
C ALA A 64 13.70 -10.00 -9.39
N GLU A 65 14.39 -10.24 -8.26
CA GLU A 65 15.47 -11.23 -8.20
C GLU A 65 14.97 -12.69 -8.26
N GLN A 66 13.68 -12.90 -8.01
CA GLN A 66 12.99 -14.19 -8.11
C GLN A 66 11.57 -13.99 -8.64
N ASP A 67 10.84 -15.08 -8.90
CA ASP A 67 9.43 -15.01 -9.26
C ASP A 67 8.60 -14.49 -8.09
N LEU A 68 7.82 -13.44 -8.32
CA LEU A 68 7.05 -12.76 -7.28
C LEU A 68 5.56 -12.69 -7.61
N LEU A 69 4.74 -12.84 -6.56
CA LEU A 69 3.36 -12.40 -6.54
C LEU A 69 3.27 -11.13 -5.67
N CYS A 70 3.03 -9.99 -6.30
CA CYS A 70 2.90 -8.70 -5.59
C CYS A 70 1.42 -8.32 -5.44
N ALA A 71 0.95 -8.21 -4.20
CA ALA A 71 -0.36 -7.63 -3.89
C ALA A 71 -0.20 -6.19 -3.40
N LEU A 72 -1.00 -5.27 -3.94
CA LEU A 72 -0.96 -3.85 -3.58
C LEU A 72 -2.34 -3.37 -3.14
N SER A 73 -2.34 -2.42 -2.21
CA SER A 73 -3.55 -1.73 -1.76
C SER A 73 -3.33 -0.22 -1.81
N THR A 74 -4.24 0.51 -2.45
CA THR A 74 -4.32 1.96 -2.29
C THR A 74 -4.93 2.26 -0.91
N CYS A 75 -4.13 2.85 -0.02
CA CYS A 75 -4.54 3.08 1.36
C CYS A 75 -5.75 4.03 1.42
N PRO A 76 -6.81 3.72 2.19
CA PRO A 76 -7.94 4.63 2.37
C PRO A 76 -7.56 5.91 3.15
N GLY A 77 -6.36 5.96 3.72
CA GLY A 77 -5.76 7.15 4.32
C GLY A 77 -5.22 8.17 3.32
N GLY A 78 -5.20 7.83 2.02
CA GLY A 78 -4.67 8.68 0.96
C GLY A 78 -3.22 9.10 1.22
N ASP A 79 -2.95 10.40 1.17
CA ASP A 79 -1.60 10.96 1.40
C ASP A 79 -1.32 11.31 2.87
N LEU A 80 -2.28 11.05 3.78
CA LEU A 80 -2.20 11.36 5.22
C LEU A 80 -2.14 12.87 5.57
N SER A 81 -2.48 13.76 4.63
CA SER A 81 -2.65 15.19 4.88
C SER A 81 -3.96 15.52 5.61
N GLU A 82 -4.96 14.66 5.48
CA GLU A 82 -6.26 14.74 6.13
C GLU A 82 -6.49 13.55 7.06
N TRP A 83 -7.26 13.77 8.14
CA TRP A 83 -7.45 12.77 9.19
C TRP A 83 -8.91 12.59 9.58
N GLY A 84 -9.34 11.32 9.65
CA GLY A 84 -10.68 10.98 10.12
C GLY A 84 -10.90 9.50 10.32
N TRP A 85 -11.92 9.17 11.12
CA TRP A 85 -12.31 7.79 11.37
C TRP A 85 -13.24 7.29 10.28
N VAL A 86 -12.73 6.41 9.41
CA VAL A 86 -13.53 5.74 8.37
C VAL A 86 -14.54 4.76 8.95
N GLY A 87 -15.61 4.52 8.20
CA GLY A 87 -16.70 3.63 8.58
C GLY A 87 -17.81 4.30 9.38
N LEU A 88 -18.91 3.56 9.50
CA LEU A 88 -20.11 3.99 10.20
C LEU A 88 -20.09 3.48 11.65
N LYS A 89 -20.54 4.32 12.58
CA LYS A 89 -20.93 3.87 13.91
C LYS A 89 -22.38 3.37 13.88
N ASP A 90 -22.74 2.48 14.80
CA ASP A 90 -24.13 2.01 14.91
C ASP A 90 -25.11 3.19 15.04
N GLY A 91 -26.08 3.25 14.13
CA GLY A 91 -27.08 4.32 14.05
C GLY A 91 -26.69 5.52 13.19
N GLU A 92 -25.47 5.58 12.65
CA GLU A 92 -25.07 6.59 11.66
C GLU A 92 -25.39 6.13 10.23
N THR A 93 -25.88 7.04 9.39
CA THR A 93 -26.15 6.78 7.96
C THR A 93 -25.03 7.28 7.04
N GLU A 94 -24.16 8.15 7.54
CA GLU A 94 -23.08 8.78 6.78
C GLU A 94 -21.79 8.79 7.61
N GLU A 95 -20.65 8.70 6.93
CA GLU A 95 -19.36 8.86 7.57
C GLU A 95 -19.10 10.34 7.93
N GLY A 96 -18.33 10.57 8.99
CA GLY A 96 -17.96 11.92 9.41
C GLY A 96 -17.10 12.66 8.37
N GLU A 97 -17.17 13.99 8.41
CA GLU A 97 -16.47 14.90 7.48
C GLU A 97 -14.98 14.57 7.30
N GLY A 98 -14.26 14.24 8.38
CA GLY A 98 -12.83 13.89 8.30
C GLY A 98 -12.57 12.62 7.47
N ALA A 99 -13.46 11.63 7.49
CA ALA A 99 -13.33 10.44 6.66
C ALA A 99 -13.57 10.76 5.18
N GLN A 100 -14.48 11.70 4.90
CA GLN A 100 -14.74 12.18 3.54
C GLN A 100 -13.53 12.92 2.98
N LYS A 101 -12.98 13.88 3.74
CA LYS A 101 -11.75 14.60 3.38
C LYS A 101 -10.57 13.66 3.15
N MET A 102 -10.38 12.68 4.03
CA MET A 102 -9.32 11.68 3.86
C MET A 102 -9.49 10.89 2.56
N LYS A 103 -10.72 10.47 2.21
CA LYS A 103 -11.01 9.80 0.92
C LYS A 103 -10.74 10.69 -0.29
N GLU A 104 -10.93 11.99 -0.19
CA GLU A 104 -10.62 12.95 -1.26
C GLU A 104 -9.12 13.06 -1.55
N THR A 105 -8.26 12.61 -0.64
CA THR A 105 -6.80 12.53 -0.86
C THR A 105 -6.35 11.19 -1.46
N CYS A 106 -7.24 10.20 -1.58
CA CYS A 106 -6.91 8.90 -2.18
C CYS A 106 -6.64 9.03 -3.68
N ARG A 107 -5.61 8.33 -4.17
CA ARG A 107 -5.22 8.29 -5.58
C ARG A 107 -4.99 6.85 -6.03
N PRO A 108 -5.27 6.51 -7.30
CA PRO A 108 -4.85 5.23 -7.86
C PRO A 108 -3.32 5.17 -7.94
N ILE A 109 -2.75 3.98 -7.71
CA ILE A 109 -1.33 3.71 -7.95
C ILE A 109 -1.21 2.93 -9.25
N ARG A 110 -0.30 3.36 -10.12
CA ARG A 110 0.03 2.65 -11.36
C ARG A 110 1.14 1.65 -11.10
N VAL A 111 0.96 0.42 -11.57
CA VAL A 111 2.00 -0.61 -11.58
C VAL A 111 2.31 -0.97 -13.03
N GLN A 112 3.59 -1.05 -13.36
CA GLN A 112 4.08 -1.48 -14.66
C GLN A 112 5.11 -2.59 -14.47
N VAL A 113 5.01 -3.63 -15.27
CA VAL A 113 5.96 -4.74 -15.29
C VAL A 113 6.68 -4.71 -16.62
N TRP A 114 8.00 -4.68 -16.57
CA TRP A 114 8.87 -4.66 -17.74
C TRP A 114 9.73 -5.92 -17.75
N ALA A 115 10.01 -6.42 -18.95
CA ALA A 115 11.01 -7.45 -19.15
C ALA A 115 12.25 -6.81 -19.78
N ILE A 116 13.43 -7.26 -19.35
CA ILE A 116 14.68 -6.88 -20.00
C ILE A 116 14.66 -7.46 -21.42
N SER A 117 14.82 -6.58 -22.41
CA SER A 117 14.83 -6.95 -23.82
C SER A 117 15.94 -7.97 -24.12
N ASP A 118 15.62 -8.96 -24.95
CA ASP A 118 16.51 -10.10 -25.21
C ASP A 118 17.85 -9.68 -25.84
N ASP A 119 17.88 -8.57 -26.58
CA ASP A 119 19.07 -8.04 -27.26
C ASP A 119 20.12 -7.43 -26.30
N VAL A 120 19.72 -7.05 -25.09
CA VAL A 120 20.63 -6.48 -24.07
C VAL A 120 20.73 -7.34 -22.81
N ARG A 121 19.92 -8.39 -22.68
CA ARG A 121 19.77 -9.17 -21.45
C ARG A 121 21.08 -9.74 -20.92
N GLU A 122 21.87 -10.39 -21.77
CA GLU A 122 23.14 -10.99 -21.37
C GLU A 122 24.13 -9.94 -20.84
N GLN A 123 24.12 -8.74 -21.43
CA GLN A 123 24.99 -7.65 -21.03
C GLN A 123 24.57 -7.03 -19.69
N VAL A 124 23.28 -6.75 -19.50
CA VAL A 124 22.81 -6.08 -18.28
C VAL A 124 22.74 -7.00 -17.07
N LEU A 125 22.63 -8.32 -17.29
CA LEU A 125 22.69 -9.34 -16.24
C LEU A 125 24.08 -9.98 -16.12
N GLU A 126 25.12 -9.39 -16.70
CA GLU A 126 26.48 -9.93 -16.60
C GLU A 126 26.90 -10.05 -15.13
N GLY A 127 27.22 -11.28 -14.71
CA GLY A 127 27.63 -11.58 -13.33
C GLY A 127 26.50 -11.62 -12.30
N TRP A 128 25.25 -11.33 -12.68
CA TRP A 128 24.10 -11.56 -11.81
C TRP A 128 23.78 -13.06 -11.72
N VAL A 129 23.47 -13.52 -10.51
CA VAL A 129 23.05 -14.89 -10.22
C VAL A 129 21.79 -14.82 -9.36
N PRO A 130 20.73 -15.58 -9.68
CA PRO A 130 19.56 -15.65 -8.81
C PRO A 130 19.93 -16.05 -7.38
N PRO A 131 19.30 -15.45 -6.36
CA PRO A 131 19.51 -15.83 -4.97
C PRO A 131 19.09 -17.30 -4.69
N GLU A 132 19.78 -17.94 -3.74
CA GLU A 132 19.50 -19.31 -3.26
C GLU A 132 18.43 -19.36 -2.17
#